data_AF-A0A7Y7H9F2-F1
#
_entry.id   AF-A0A7Y7H9F2-F1
#
_cell.length_a   1.000
_cell.length_b   1.000
_cell.length_c   1.000
_cell.angle_alpha   90.00
_cell.angle_beta   90.00
_cell.angle_gamma   90.00
#
_symmetry.space_group_name_H-M   'P 1'
#
loop_
_entity.id
_entity.type
_entity.pdbx_description
1 polymer ?
#
loop_
_entity_poly.entity_id
_entity_poly.type
_entity_poly.pdbx_seq_one_letter_code
_entity_poly.pdbx_strand_id
1 'polypeptide(L)'
;MKKAIFKNLIAFTICAVLFAGFSSCSKKSSGDPTPSDGRNAKFTVTVTGAPSSAYISFVMVGLTNDPKEGTVWKVNGVVQNSENSVSLGKNNFSGTTKTYVIESIKPLSAISVGVQCLNVENSPYKISYKAEINGEVKNDEKDFTVTKSTDFTHDYTY
;
A
#
# COMPACT_ATOMS: atom_id res chain seq x y z
N MET A 1 -11.03 88.23 -9.84
CA MET A 1 -10.16 89.09 -9.00
C MET A 1 -9.26 88.21 -8.14
N LYS A 2 -8.08 88.72 -7.74
CA LYS A 2 -7.18 88.35 -6.63
C LYS A 2 -7.29 86.93 -5.98
N LYS A 3 -6.19 86.15 -6.10
CA LYS A 3 -5.43 85.37 -5.08
C LYS A 3 -6.21 84.86 -3.84
N ALA A 4 -6.09 83.61 -3.37
CA ALA A 4 -4.94 83.01 -2.64
C ALA A 4 -5.31 81.58 -2.11
N ILE A 5 -4.48 80.68 -1.57
CA ILE A 5 -3.00 80.48 -1.46
C ILE A 5 -2.69 79.00 -1.03
N PHE A 6 -1.69 78.34 -1.66
CA PHE A 6 -0.83 77.23 -1.14
C PHE A 6 -1.48 75.88 -0.71
N LYS A 7 -0.81 74.70 -0.69
CA LYS A 7 0.56 74.30 -1.07
C LYS A 7 0.58 72.80 -1.44
N ASN A 8 1.46 72.40 -2.36
CA ASN A 8 1.82 71.00 -2.57
C ASN A 8 2.59 70.44 -1.34
N LEU A 9 2.41 69.14 -1.07
CA LEU A 9 3.53 68.31 -0.63
C LEU A 9 3.61 67.09 -1.56
N ILE A 10 4.82 66.83 -2.07
CA ILE A 10 5.13 65.86 -3.12
C ILE A 10 6.04 64.79 -2.51
N ALA A 11 5.81 63.52 -2.88
CA ALA A 11 6.75 62.40 -2.78
C ALA A 11 7.16 61.99 -1.32
N PHE A 12 7.57 60.75 -1.03
CA PHE A 12 8.61 60.01 -1.73
C PHE A 12 8.47 58.48 -1.63
N THR A 13 8.88 57.82 -2.71
CA THR A 13 9.17 56.39 -2.83
C THR A 13 10.06 55.88 -1.70
N ILE A 14 9.80 54.67 -1.18
CA ILE A 14 10.85 53.74 -0.73
C ILE A 14 10.41 52.31 -1.07
N CYS A 15 11.24 51.62 -1.85
CA CYS A 15 11.16 50.17 -2.04
C CYS A 15 11.60 49.49 -0.74
N ALA A 16 10.75 48.66 -0.13
CA ALA A 16 11.11 47.87 1.04
C ALA A 16 10.60 46.42 0.94
N VAL A 17 11.47 45.58 0.37
CA VAL A 17 11.73 44.19 0.78
C VAL A 17 10.54 43.36 1.29
N LEU A 18 9.90 42.61 0.38
CA LEU A 18 9.18 41.36 0.71
C LEU A 18 9.54 40.24 -0.28
N PHE A 19 10.84 40.00 -0.46
CA PHE A 19 11.39 38.80 -1.10
C PHE A 19 12.14 37.97 -0.04
N ALA A 20 11.37 37.30 0.82
CA ALA A 20 11.86 36.26 1.73
C ALA A 20 10.71 35.29 2.01
N GLY A 21 10.71 34.11 1.39
CA GLY A 21 9.58 33.19 1.50
C GLY A 21 9.39 32.14 0.40
N PHE A 22 10.18 32.18 -0.69
CA PHE A 22 10.39 30.96 -1.47
C PHE A 22 11.26 30.02 -0.64
N SER A 23 10.61 29.20 0.19
CA SER A 23 11.22 28.06 0.84
C SER A 23 11.99 27.29 -0.21
N SER A 24 13.31 27.22 -0.03
CA SER A 24 14.17 26.38 -0.85
C SER A 24 13.69 24.94 -0.66
N CYS A 25 12.86 24.48 -1.59
CA CYS A 25 12.66 23.07 -1.82
C CYS A 25 14.01 22.59 -2.32
N SER A 26 14.86 22.20 -1.38
CA SER A 26 16.18 21.67 -1.68
C SER A 26 15.96 20.56 -2.70
N LYS A 27 16.58 20.70 -3.87
CA LYS A 27 16.70 19.60 -4.81
C LYS A 27 17.50 18.52 -4.11
N LYS A 28 16.82 17.67 -3.33
CA LYS A 28 17.32 16.35 -2.98
C LYS A 28 17.68 15.73 -4.30
N SER A 29 18.98 15.48 -4.48
CA SER A 29 19.52 14.93 -5.72
C SER A 29 18.65 13.74 -6.10
N SER A 30 18.03 13.79 -7.28
CA SER A 30 17.48 12.62 -7.92
C SER A 30 18.66 11.77 -8.38
N GLY A 31 19.35 11.15 -7.42
CA GLY A 31 19.96 9.88 -7.71
C GLY A 31 18.81 8.97 -8.10
N ASP A 32 18.86 8.45 -9.32
CA ASP A 32 17.93 7.41 -9.74
C ASP A 32 17.94 6.32 -8.67
N PRO A 33 16.78 5.83 -8.21
CA PRO A 33 16.73 4.87 -7.13
C PRO A 33 17.57 3.66 -7.54
N THR A 34 18.67 3.43 -6.82
CA THR A 34 19.52 2.26 -7.04
C THR A 34 18.62 1.04 -7.07
N PRO A 35 18.66 0.20 -8.13
CA PRO A 35 17.82 -0.99 -8.20
C PRO A 35 17.98 -1.79 -6.92
N SER A 36 16.88 -2.06 -6.20
CA SER A 36 17.01 -2.83 -4.97
C SER A 36 17.43 -4.25 -5.33
N ASP A 37 18.19 -4.88 -4.43
CA ASP A 37 18.35 -6.32 -4.47
C ASP A 37 16.95 -6.96 -4.46
N GLY A 38 16.68 -7.80 -5.45
CA GLY A 38 15.38 -8.41 -5.64
C GLY A 38 15.10 -9.45 -4.55
N ARG A 39 13.84 -9.53 -4.11
CA ARG A 39 13.41 -10.35 -2.98
C ARG A 39 12.37 -11.36 -3.38
N ASN A 40 12.55 -12.62 -2.98
CA ASN A 40 11.56 -13.65 -3.18
C ASN A 40 10.54 -13.59 -2.05
N ALA A 41 9.25 -13.61 -2.38
CA ALA A 41 8.14 -13.50 -1.44
C ALA A 41 7.26 -14.73 -1.48
N LYS A 42 6.79 -15.15 -0.31
CA LYS A 42 5.77 -16.18 -0.13
C LYS A 42 4.77 -15.74 0.93
N PHE A 43 3.49 -15.78 0.57
CA PHE A 43 2.38 -15.50 1.46
C PHE A 43 1.52 -16.76 1.60
N THR A 44 1.16 -17.10 2.83
CA THR A 44 0.17 -18.13 3.11
C THR A 44 -1.00 -17.50 3.82
N VAL A 45 -2.17 -17.53 3.18
CA VAL A 45 -3.42 -16.98 3.72
C VAL A 45 -4.42 -18.10 3.95
N THR A 46 -5.04 -18.14 5.12
CA THR A 46 -6.10 -19.12 5.45
C THR A 46 -7.28 -18.40 6.05
N VAL A 47 -8.48 -18.79 5.59
CA VAL A 47 -9.75 -18.33 6.13
C VAL A 47 -10.57 -19.56 6.53
N THR A 48 -11.15 -19.52 7.72
CA THR A 48 -11.99 -20.60 8.27
C THR A 48 -13.31 -20.04 8.78
N GLY A 49 -14.42 -20.58 8.27
CA GLY A 49 -15.77 -20.32 8.78
C GLY A 49 -16.33 -18.94 8.46
N ALA A 50 -15.82 -18.26 7.42
CA ALA A 50 -16.32 -16.93 7.05
C ALA A 50 -17.78 -16.99 6.58
N PRO A 51 -18.70 -16.19 7.16
CA PRO A 51 -20.08 -16.12 6.71
C PRO A 51 -20.16 -15.47 5.32
N SER A 52 -21.25 -15.71 4.59
CA SER A 52 -21.47 -15.14 3.26
C SER A 52 -21.64 -13.61 3.27
N SER A 53 -21.81 -12.99 4.43
CA SER A 53 -21.82 -11.53 4.62
C SER A 53 -20.44 -10.90 4.84
N ALA A 54 -19.41 -11.70 5.16
CA ALA A 54 -18.08 -11.19 5.49
C ALA A 54 -17.45 -10.45 4.30
N TYR A 55 -16.76 -9.36 4.60
CA TYR A 55 -15.86 -8.73 3.65
C TYR A 55 -14.47 -9.32 3.85
N ILE A 56 -13.88 -9.84 2.79
CA ILE A 56 -12.52 -10.40 2.78
C ILE A 56 -11.84 -9.87 1.54
N SER A 57 -10.65 -9.29 1.72
CA SER A 57 -9.75 -8.85 0.67
C SER A 57 -8.30 -9.08 1.11
N PHE A 58 -7.55 -9.82 0.30
CA PHE A 58 -6.09 -9.88 0.33
C PHE A 58 -5.59 -9.46 -1.05
N VAL A 59 -4.78 -8.41 -1.11
CA VAL A 59 -4.18 -7.91 -2.36
C VAL A 59 -2.67 -7.88 -2.20
N MET A 60 -1.97 -8.71 -2.96
CA MET A 60 -0.51 -8.73 -3.04
C MET A 60 -0.08 -8.04 -4.33
N VAL A 61 0.83 -7.07 -4.26
CA VAL A 61 1.42 -6.39 -5.42
C VAL A 61 2.93 -6.60 -5.41
N GLY A 62 3.49 -6.93 -6.58
CA GLY A 62 4.92 -7.16 -6.75
C GLY A 62 5.44 -6.46 -7.99
N LEU A 63 6.57 -5.78 -7.88
CA LEU A 63 7.26 -5.16 -9.00
C LEU A 63 8.67 -5.73 -9.13
N THR A 64 9.17 -5.81 -10.36
CA THR A 64 10.59 -6.11 -10.62
C THR A 64 11.36 -4.81 -10.91
N ASN A 65 12.65 -4.92 -11.22
CA ASN A 65 13.42 -3.78 -11.71
C ASN A 65 13.06 -3.37 -13.16
N ASP A 66 12.35 -4.21 -13.93
CA ASP A 66 11.60 -3.79 -15.13
C ASP A 66 10.08 -3.70 -14.81
N PRO A 67 9.49 -2.49 -14.79
CA PRO A 67 8.07 -2.31 -14.51
C PRO A 67 7.14 -2.84 -15.61
N LYS A 68 7.66 -3.29 -16.76
CA LYS A 68 6.90 -3.94 -17.83
C LYS A 68 6.65 -5.43 -17.57
N GLU A 69 7.37 -6.04 -16.63
CA GLU A 69 7.17 -7.46 -16.29
C GLU A 69 5.89 -7.67 -15.48
N GLY A 70 4.80 -8.01 -16.18
CA GLY A 70 3.52 -8.38 -15.55
C GLY A 70 3.57 -9.71 -14.81
N THR A 71 4.01 -10.80 -15.46
CA THR A 71 4.00 -12.14 -14.84
C THR A 71 5.03 -12.26 -13.71
N VAL A 72 4.60 -12.11 -12.46
CA VAL A 72 5.50 -12.20 -11.28
C VAL A 72 5.03 -13.15 -10.17
N TRP A 73 3.76 -13.59 -10.18
CA TRP A 73 3.16 -14.41 -9.13
C TRP A 73 2.73 -15.81 -9.62
N LYS A 74 2.69 -16.76 -8.69
CA LYS A 74 1.91 -18.00 -8.79
C LYS A 74 1.04 -18.18 -7.54
N VAL A 75 -0.16 -18.74 -7.74
CA VAL A 75 -1.14 -19.05 -6.69
C VAL A 75 -1.37 -20.55 -6.66
N ASN A 76 -1.13 -21.19 -5.52
CA ASN A 76 -1.20 -22.65 -5.34
C ASN A 76 -0.40 -23.42 -6.42
N GLY A 77 0.76 -22.88 -6.81
CA GLY A 77 1.62 -23.44 -7.86
C GLY A 77 1.32 -22.96 -9.29
N VAL A 78 0.15 -22.38 -9.56
CA VAL A 78 -0.29 -21.96 -10.90
C VAL A 78 0.14 -20.51 -11.18
N VAL A 79 0.93 -20.29 -12.23
CA VAL A 79 1.41 -18.96 -12.65
C VAL A 79 0.24 -18.07 -13.10
N GLN A 80 0.22 -16.83 -12.59
CA GLN A 80 -0.74 -15.80 -13.01
C GLN A 80 -0.11 -14.96 -14.12
N ASN A 81 -0.56 -15.17 -15.36
CA ASN A 81 0.07 -14.58 -16.55
C ASN A 81 -0.34 -13.12 -16.75
N SER A 82 0.64 -12.25 -17.00
CA SER A 82 0.46 -10.81 -17.23
C SER A 82 -0.08 -10.02 -16.03
N GLU A 83 -0.04 -10.58 -14.82
CA GLU A 83 -0.58 -9.97 -13.59
C GLU A 83 0.52 -9.73 -12.55
N ASN A 84 0.84 -8.45 -12.31
CA ASN A 84 1.81 -8.03 -11.29
C ASN A 84 1.23 -8.00 -9.86
N SER A 85 -0.04 -8.37 -9.73
CA SER A 85 -0.78 -8.43 -8.47
C SER A 85 -1.66 -9.67 -8.41
N VAL A 86 -1.98 -10.09 -7.19
CA VAL A 86 -2.94 -11.17 -6.91
C VAL A 86 -3.97 -10.61 -5.95
N SER A 87 -5.26 -10.80 -6.27
CA SER A 87 -6.36 -10.45 -5.38
C SER A 87 -7.16 -11.71 -5.01
N LEU A 88 -7.35 -11.93 -3.72
CA LEU A 88 -8.19 -13.00 -3.17
C LEU A 88 -9.29 -12.36 -2.32
N GLY A 89 -10.52 -12.47 -2.79
CA GLY A 89 -11.70 -11.92 -2.12
C GLY A 89 -12.60 -13.00 -1.51
N LYS A 90 -13.71 -12.58 -0.90
CA LYS A 90 -14.78 -13.45 -0.35
C LYS A 90 -15.07 -14.71 -1.19
N ASN A 91 -15.17 -14.58 -2.52
CA ASN A 91 -15.52 -15.71 -3.39
C ASN A 91 -14.47 -16.84 -3.39
N ASN A 92 -13.20 -16.51 -3.16
CA ASN A 92 -12.09 -17.46 -3.02
C ASN A 92 -12.16 -18.25 -1.70
N PHE A 93 -12.81 -17.70 -0.68
CA PHE A 93 -12.85 -18.23 0.68
C PHE A 93 -14.24 -18.78 1.10
N SER A 94 -15.14 -18.99 0.14
CA SER A 94 -16.45 -19.60 0.40
C SER A 94 -16.34 -21.06 0.85
N GLY A 95 -17.16 -21.45 1.83
CA GLY A 95 -17.22 -22.81 2.37
C GLY A 95 -16.64 -22.93 3.78
N THR A 96 -15.88 -23.99 4.03
CA THR A 96 -15.35 -24.34 5.36
C THR A 96 -14.02 -23.64 5.66
N THR A 97 -12.90 -24.25 5.27
CA THR A 97 -11.55 -23.71 5.38
C THR A 97 -10.92 -23.68 4.00
N LYS A 98 -10.33 -22.54 3.64
CA LYS A 98 -9.61 -22.35 2.38
C LYS A 98 -8.26 -21.70 2.66
N THR A 99 -7.21 -22.29 2.08
CA THR A 99 -5.84 -21.81 2.17
C THR A 99 -5.32 -21.52 0.77
N TYR A 100 -4.62 -20.41 0.60
CA TYR A 100 -3.87 -20.09 -0.60
C TYR A 100 -2.41 -19.79 -0.26
N VAL A 101 -1.52 -20.29 -1.11
CA VAL A 101 -0.09 -20.01 -1.11
C VAL A 101 0.21 -19.17 -2.35
N ILE A 102 0.63 -17.93 -2.14
CA ILE A 102 1.00 -16.98 -3.19
C ILE A 102 2.53 -16.86 -3.14
N GLU A 103 3.22 -17.16 -4.23
CA GLU A 103 4.68 -17.17 -4.29
C GLU A 103 5.16 -16.34 -5.49
N SER A 104 6.19 -15.52 -5.28
CA SER A 104 6.86 -14.84 -6.39
C SER A 104 7.61 -15.86 -7.25
N ILE A 105 7.51 -15.77 -8.58
CA ILE A 105 8.27 -16.64 -9.49
C ILE A 105 9.66 -16.09 -9.84
N LYS A 106 9.95 -14.87 -9.38
CA LYS A 106 11.19 -14.10 -9.64
C LYS A 106 11.42 -13.10 -8.50
N PRO A 107 12.66 -12.61 -8.32
CA PRO A 107 12.97 -11.59 -7.31
C PRO A 107 12.24 -10.26 -7.59
N LEU A 108 11.66 -9.67 -6.53
CA LEU A 108 10.86 -8.44 -6.59
C LEU A 108 11.60 -7.27 -5.93
N SER A 109 11.62 -6.12 -6.59
CA SER A 109 12.21 -4.88 -6.07
C SER A 109 11.30 -4.20 -5.05
N ALA A 110 9.98 -4.22 -5.29
CA ALA A 110 8.98 -3.73 -4.34
C ALA A 110 7.87 -4.76 -4.14
N ILE A 111 7.42 -4.90 -2.90
CA ILE A 111 6.34 -5.81 -2.50
C ILE A 111 5.43 -5.06 -1.53
N SER A 112 4.13 -5.05 -1.81
CA SER A 112 3.11 -4.49 -0.93
C SER A 112 1.95 -5.46 -0.77
N VAL A 113 1.37 -5.53 0.43
CA VAL A 113 0.21 -6.37 0.73
C VAL A 113 -0.82 -5.55 1.48
N GLY A 114 -2.01 -5.38 0.89
CA GLY A 114 -3.19 -4.86 1.59
C GLY A 114 -4.06 -6.01 2.05
N VAL A 115 -4.48 -5.99 3.32
CA VAL A 115 -5.38 -6.98 3.93
C VAL A 115 -6.53 -6.25 4.60
N GLN A 116 -7.76 -6.69 4.34
CA GLN A 116 -8.95 -6.23 5.06
C GLN A 116 -9.95 -7.38 5.19
N CYS A 117 -10.20 -7.80 6.43
CA CYS A 117 -11.18 -8.80 6.79
C CYS A 117 -12.14 -8.23 7.84
N LEU A 118 -13.40 -8.00 7.45
CA LEU A 118 -14.45 -7.41 8.29
C LEU A 118 -15.58 -8.43 8.51
N ASN A 119 -16.25 -8.33 9.65
CA ASN A 119 -17.45 -9.09 9.96
C ASN A 119 -18.60 -8.15 10.36
N VAL A 120 -19.80 -8.41 9.86
CA VAL A 120 -21.02 -7.66 10.22
C VAL A 120 -22.00 -8.49 11.06
N GLU A 121 -21.78 -9.81 11.12
CA GLU A 121 -22.55 -10.75 11.91
C GLU A 121 -21.95 -10.96 13.30
N ASN A 122 -22.75 -11.52 14.21
CA ASN A 122 -22.29 -11.85 15.57
C ASN A 122 -21.46 -13.15 15.61
N SER A 123 -21.56 -14.00 14.59
CA SER A 123 -20.80 -15.25 14.47
C SER A 123 -19.37 -14.94 13.99
N PRO A 124 -18.32 -15.20 14.79
CA PRO A 124 -16.95 -14.88 14.40
C PRO A 124 -16.39 -15.89 13.39
N TYR A 125 -15.35 -15.47 12.67
CA TYR A 125 -14.57 -16.34 11.78
C TYR A 125 -13.07 -16.16 12.02
N LYS A 126 -12.25 -17.05 11.44
CA LYS A 126 -10.79 -17.03 11.66
C LYS A 126 -9.98 -16.72 10.41
N ILE A 127 -8.91 -15.96 10.61
CA ILE A 127 -7.87 -15.64 9.63
C ILE A 127 -6.51 -16.12 10.15
N SER A 128 -5.68 -16.66 9.26
CA SER A 128 -4.23 -16.79 9.47
C SER A 128 -3.49 -16.19 8.29
N TYR A 129 -2.46 -15.39 8.56
CA TYR A 129 -1.63 -14.71 7.57
C TYR A 129 -0.15 -14.92 7.91
N LYS A 130 0.60 -15.54 7.00
CA LYS A 130 2.05 -15.70 7.11
C LYS A 130 2.75 -15.07 5.91
N ALA A 131 3.80 -14.29 6.16
CA ALA A 131 4.67 -13.70 5.16
C ALA A 131 6.11 -14.20 5.34
N GLU A 132 6.71 -14.67 4.25
CA GLU A 132 8.08 -15.18 4.19
C GLU A 132 8.83 -14.44 3.07
N ILE A 133 9.87 -13.68 3.43
CA ILE A 133 10.66 -12.87 2.51
C ILE A 133 12.09 -13.38 2.52
N ASN A 134 12.61 -13.78 1.36
CA ASN A 134 13.87 -14.51 1.20
C ASN A 134 13.99 -15.77 2.09
N GLY A 135 12.84 -16.40 2.40
CA GLY A 135 12.76 -17.57 3.30
C GLY A 135 12.73 -17.24 4.79
N GLU A 136 12.88 -15.96 5.17
CA GLU A 136 12.75 -15.51 6.55
C GLU A 136 11.29 -15.13 6.85
N VAL A 137 10.74 -15.62 7.96
CA VAL A 137 9.38 -15.30 8.40
C VAL A 137 9.33 -13.84 8.89
N LYS A 138 8.55 -12.99 8.23
CA LYS A 138 8.34 -11.58 8.61
C LYS A 138 7.04 -11.34 9.36
N ASN A 139 6.01 -12.13 9.10
CA ASN A 139 4.74 -12.16 9.83
C ASN A 139 4.24 -13.60 9.93
N ASP A 140 3.57 -13.95 11.04
CA ASP A 140 3.01 -15.29 11.28
C ASP A 140 1.80 -15.20 12.24
N GLU A 141 0.75 -14.52 11.78
CA GLU A 141 -0.52 -14.37 12.48
C GLU A 141 -1.35 -15.66 12.32
N LYS A 142 -1.77 -16.26 13.44
CA LYS A 142 -2.48 -17.55 13.45
C LYS A 142 -3.81 -17.46 14.17
N ASP A 143 -4.85 -17.97 13.52
CA ASP A 143 -6.21 -18.13 14.09
C ASP A 143 -6.81 -16.83 14.67
N PHE A 144 -6.40 -15.68 14.13
CA PHE A 144 -6.96 -14.38 14.48
C PHE A 144 -8.48 -14.39 14.28
N THR A 145 -9.21 -14.02 15.32
CA THR A 145 -10.67 -14.16 15.35
C THR A 145 -11.32 -12.83 14.98
N VAL A 146 -11.86 -12.75 13.76
CA VAL A 146 -12.57 -11.58 13.25
C VAL A 146 -14.00 -11.57 13.81
N THR A 147 -14.36 -10.49 14.47
CA THR A 147 -15.67 -10.29 15.12
C THR A 147 -16.35 -9.03 14.58
N LYS A 148 -17.60 -8.81 14.98
CA LYS A 148 -18.34 -7.59 14.62
C LYS A 148 -17.68 -6.28 15.08
N SER A 149 -16.82 -6.35 16.10
CA SER A 149 -16.12 -5.21 16.71
C SER A 149 -14.60 -5.27 16.52
N THR A 150 -14.09 -6.22 15.74
CA THR A 150 -12.65 -6.47 15.61
C THR A 150 -12.37 -7.02 14.22
N ASP A 151 -11.77 -6.19 13.38
CA ASP A 151 -11.31 -6.54 12.05
C ASP A 151 -9.87 -7.08 12.05
N PHE A 152 -9.46 -7.63 10.92
CA PHE A 152 -8.06 -7.89 10.59
C PHE A 152 -7.70 -7.05 9.37
N THR A 153 -7.20 -5.83 9.62
CA THR A 153 -6.86 -4.84 8.60
C THR A 153 -5.40 -4.45 8.74
N HIS A 154 -4.61 -4.67 7.69
CA HIS A 154 -3.17 -4.41 7.67
C HIS A 154 -2.68 -4.00 6.28
N ASP A 155 -1.82 -2.99 6.23
CA ASP A 155 -1.02 -2.68 5.06
C ASP A 155 0.45 -3.00 5.37
N TYR A 156 1.01 -3.97 4.65
CA TYR A 156 2.41 -4.34 4.74
C TYR A 156 3.18 -3.84 3.51
N THR A 157 4.40 -3.39 3.74
CA THR A 157 5.42 -3.20 2.70
C THR A 157 6.64 -3.98 3.15
N TYR A 158 7.22 -4.76 2.24
CA TYR A 158 8.42 -5.54 2.51
C TYR A 158 9.62 -4.94 1.82
#